data_AF-A0A524QTV5-F1
#
_entry.id   AF-A0A524QTV5-F1
#
_cell.length_a   1.000
_cell.length_b   1.000
_cell.length_c   1.000
_cell.angle_alpha   90.00
_cell.angle_beta   90.00
_cell.angle_gamma   90.00
#
_symmetry.space_group_name_H-M   'P 1'
#
loop_
_entity.id
_entity.type
_entity.pdbx_description
1 polymer ?
#
loop_
_entity_poly.entity_id
_entity_poly.type
_entity_poly.pdbx_seq_one_letter_code
_entity_poly.pdbx_strand_id
1 'polypeptide(L)'
;MKDSTIIRVVTKNAKPGLMTGGRMVALALAGCIAAGAGSASADSNVDGYLYTSLNGEGINQVVSFERFGDGTLGRQVSYSTGSKGGANRQAGGDAAGDFDSQGAMQIIDGHLLVVNAGGNRISVFGVDKNNGVLKKKSNVDSKGTRPVSIAYVKKPSSSNEYWVVVGNQWNNPNVQKGGKGEGPIE
;
A
#
# COMPACT_ATOMS: atom_id res chain seq x y z
N MET A 1 -23.11 -22.70 -3.82
CA MET A 1 -21.86 -22.71 -4.62
C MET A 1 -21.04 -21.51 -4.17
N LYS A 2 -19.77 -21.66 -3.80
CA LYS A 2 -18.96 -20.55 -3.26
C LYS A 2 -18.54 -19.64 -4.42
N ASP A 3 -19.15 -18.47 -4.51
CA ASP A 3 -18.69 -17.38 -5.37
C ASP A 3 -17.22 -17.10 -5.06
N SER A 4 -16.35 -17.55 -5.94
CA SER A 4 -14.91 -17.39 -5.80
C SER A 4 -14.52 -16.14 -6.59
N THR A 5 -14.22 -15.05 -5.90
CA THR A 5 -13.66 -13.82 -6.49
C THR A 5 -12.32 -14.15 -7.15
N ILE A 6 -12.22 -13.95 -8.47
CA ILE A 6 -10.97 -14.15 -9.22
C ILE A 6 -10.33 -12.79 -9.45
N ILE A 7 -9.16 -12.56 -8.85
CA ILE A 7 -8.35 -11.36 -9.08
C ILE A 7 -7.30 -11.68 -10.16
N ARG A 8 -7.42 -11.06 -11.33
CA ARG A 8 -6.43 -11.18 -12.43
C ARG A 8 -5.62 -9.89 -12.53
N VAL A 9 -4.32 -9.99 -12.29
CA VAL A 9 -3.35 -8.89 -12.47
C VAL A 9 -2.84 -8.93 -13.92
N VAL A 10 -2.98 -7.83 -14.66
CA VAL A 10 -2.47 -7.69 -16.03
C VAL A 10 -1.44 -6.56 -16.08
N THR A 11 -0.27 -6.84 -16.67
CA THR A 11 0.79 -5.85 -16.90
C THR A 11 1.15 -5.75 -18.38
N LYS A 12 1.32 -4.54 -18.92
CA LYS A 12 1.86 -4.27 -20.27
C LYS A 12 3.30 -3.79 -20.13
N ASN A 13 4.23 -4.40 -20.87
CA ASN A 13 5.66 -4.04 -20.85
C ASN A 13 6.03 -3.21 -22.09
N ALA A 14 6.81 -2.14 -21.91
CA ALA A 14 7.53 -1.43 -22.98
C ALA A 14 9.05 -1.49 -22.72
N LYS A 15 9.86 -1.51 -23.79
CA LYS A 15 11.31 -1.82 -23.76
C LYS A 15 12.16 -0.70 -23.11
N PRO A 16 13.22 -1.02 -22.32
CA PRO A 16 13.95 -0.01 -21.55
C PRO A 16 15.18 0.55 -22.28
N GLY A 17 15.41 1.86 -22.13
CA GLY A 17 16.69 2.53 -22.40
C GLY A 17 17.27 3.07 -21.09
N LEU A 18 18.56 2.82 -20.86
CA LEU A 18 19.35 3.22 -19.70
C LEU A 18 19.43 4.76 -19.57
N MET A 19 19.48 5.32 -18.35
CA MET A 19 20.44 6.39 -17.93
C MET A 19 20.19 6.91 -16.50
N THR A 20 21.30 7.37 -15.92
CA THR A 20 21.63 7.66 -14.51
C THR A 20 21.50 9.13 -14.09
N GLY A 21 21.11 9.38 -12.83
CA GLY A 21 21.84 10.30 -11.91
C GLY A 21 21.26 11.68 -11.52
N GLY A 22 20.89 11.84 -10.23
CA GLY A 22 21.13 13.01 -9.33
C GLY A 22 20.33 14.31 -9.52
N ARG A 23 20.09 15.22 -8.54
CA ARG A 23 20.35 15.39 -7.08
C ARG A 23 19.32 16.40 -6.47
N MET A 24 19.25 16.39 -5.13
CA MET A 24 18.42 17.10 -4.13
C MET A 24 18.16 18.62 -4.21
N VAL A 25 17.06 19.05 -3.55
CA VAL A 25 16.92 20.33 -2.81
C VAL A 25 16.11 20.07 -1.53
N ALA A 26 16.58 20.58 -0.38
CA ALA A 26 15.98 20.45 0.95
C ALA A 26 15.10 21.66 1.31
N LEU A 27 14.03 21.46 2.10
CA LEU A 27 13.25 22.55 2.70
C LEU A 27 12.79 22.17 4.12
N ALA A 28 13.03 23.09 5.06
CA ALA A 28 12.86 22.94 6.50
C ALA A 28 11.40 23.05 6.98
N LEU A 29 11.08 22.47 8.14
CA LEU A 29 9.87 22.85 8.90
C LEU A 29 10.06 22.83 10.43
N ALA A 30 9.63 23.92 11.05
CA ALA A 30 9.58 24.17 12.49
C ALA A 30 8.37 23.47 13.16
N GLY A 31 8.52 23.15 14.45
CA GLY A 31 7.62 22.28 15.20
C GLY A 31 6.33 22.89 15.75
N CYS A 32 5.50 22.01 16.33
CA CYS A 32 4.34 22.35 17.14
C CYS A 32 4.15 21.33 18.28
N ILE A 33 3.69 21.85 19.42
CA ILE A 33 3.56 21.24 20.75
C ILE A 33 2.31 20.35 20.81
N ALA A 34 2.40 19.14 21.40
CA ALA A 34 1.24 18.29 21.66
C ALA A 34 0.70 18.49 23.09
N ALA A 35 -0.59 18.84 23.18
CA ALA A 35 -1.37 18.88 24.43
C ALA A 35 -1.81 17.46 24.86
N GLY A 36 -1.97 17.27 26.17
CA GLY A 36 -2.14 15.96 26.81
C GLY A 36 -3.48 15.26 26.51
N ALA A 37 -3.44 13.93 26.46
CA ALA A 37 -4.60 13.07 26.25
C ALA A 37 -5.28 12.72 27.59
N GLY A 38 -6.54 13.13 27.75
CA GLY A 38 -7.44 12.59 28.76
C GLY A 38 -7.97 11.22 28.31
N SER A 39 -7.93 10.22 29.19
CA SER A 39 -8.47 8.88 28.92
C SER A 39 -9.97 8.87 29.19
N ALA A 40 -10.79 8.91 28.13
CA ALA A 40 -12.21 8.58 28.22
C ALA A 40 -12.37 7.05 28.09
N SER A 41 -12.86 6.41 29.15
CA SER A 41 -13.27 5.01 29.11
C SER A 41 -14.58 4.91 28.32
N ALA A 42 -14.48 4.72 27.01
CA ALA A 42 -15.64 4.47 26.16
C ALA A 42 -16.09 3.01 26.35
N ASP A 43 -17.29 2.85 26.89
CA ASP A 43 -18.09 1.63 26.77
C ASP A 43 -18.38 1.43 25.27
N SER A 44 -17.48 0.73 24.57
CA SER A 44 -17.29 0.97 23.14
C SER A 44 -17.49 -0.28 22.32
N ASN A 45 -18.69 -0.36 21.75
CA ASN A 45 -18.98 -1.29 20.68
C ASN A 45 -18.01 -0.99 19.51
N VAL A 46 -17.41 -2.02 18.93
CA VAL A 46 -16.48 -1.86 17.81
C VAL A 46 -17.28 -1.50 16.56
N ASP A 47 -17.10 -0.28 16.07
CA ASP A 47 -17.81 0.26 14.89
C ASP A 47 -17.15 -0.18 13.57
N GLY A 48 -15.87 -0.54 13.62
CA GLY A 48 -15.16 -1.04 12.45
C GLY A 48 -13.70 -1.33 12.72
N TYR A 49 -12.95 -1.51 11.62
CA TYR A 49 -11.54 -1.89 11.67
C TYR A 49 -10.73 -1.03 10.71
N LEU A 50 -9.58 -0.56 11.18
CA LEU A 50 -8.59 0.14 10.39
C LEU A 50 -7.42 -0.80 10.09
N TYR A 51 -6.87 -0.74 8.89
CA TYR A 51 -5.69 -1.51 8.50
C TYR A 51 -4.61 -0.58 7.97
N THR A 52 -3.38 -0.80 8.42
CA THR A 52 -2.18 -0.15 7.88
C THR A 52 -1.08 -1.19 7.70
N SER A 53 0.01 -0.84 7.01
CA SER A 53 1.17 -1.73 6.85
C SER A 53 2.44 -1.06 7.36
N LEU A 54 3.36 -1.84 7.92
CA LEU A 54 4.58 -1.30 8.51
C LEU A 54 5.65 -0.91 7.48
N ASN A 55 5.65 -1.56 6.30
CA ASN A 55 6.61 -1.35 5.22
C ASN A 55 8.11 -1.40 5.60
N GLY A 56 8.47 -2.00 6.74
CA GLY A 56 9.84 -2.03 7.26
C GLY A 56 10.84 -2.85 6.41
N GLU A 57 12.11 -2.83 6.80
CA GLU A 57 13.22 -3.51 6.08
C GLU A 57 13.10 -5.04 6.02
N GLY A 58 12.35 -5.60 6.98
CA GLY A 58 12.12 -7.04 7.11
C GLY A 58 10.89 -7.53 6.36
N ILE A 59 10.28 -8.60 6.87
CA ILE A 59 8.97 -9.05 6.40
C ILE A 59 7.93 -7.98 6.76
N ASN A 60 7.19 -7.51 5.76
CA ASN A 60 6.11 -6.55 5.96
C ASN A 60 5.00 -7.19 6.80
N GLN A 61 4.29 -6.35 7.54
CA GLN A 61 3.14 -6.77 8.33
C GLN A 61 1.99 -5.80 8.10
N VAL A 62 0.78 -6.34 8.10
CA VAL A 62 -0.46 -5.55 8.21
C VAL A 62 -0.81 -5.45 9.68
N VAL A 63 -1.07 -4.26 10.15
CA VAL A 63 -1.56 -4.00 11.50
C VAL A 63 -3.02 -3.59 11.41
N SER A 64 -3.88 -4.30 12.12
CA SER A 64 -5.29 -3.95 12.27
C SER A 64 -5.54 -3.31 13.63
N PHE A 65 -6.44 -2.33 13.66
CA PHE A 65 -6.97 -1.73 14.87
C PHE A 65 -8.48 -1.84 14.88
N GLU A 66 -9.05 -2.14 16.05
CA GLU A 66 -10.46 -1.81 16.31
C GLU A 66 -10.64 -0.30 16.27
N ARG A 67 -11.73 0.17 15.66
CA ARG A 67 -12.14 1.56 15.66
C ARG A 67 -13.48 1.66 16.36
N PHE A 68 -13.54 2.49 17.39
CA PHE A 68 -14.77 2.79 18.12
C PHE A 68 -15.53 3.96 17.48
N GLY A 69 -16.78 4.17 17.90
CA GLY A 69 -17.64 5.19 17.30
C GLY A 69 -17.17 6.63 17.47
N ASP A 70 -16.41 6.91 18.53
CA ASP A 70 -15.75 8.20 18.76
C ASP A 70 -14.44 8.37 17.95
N GLY A 71 -14.04 7.35 17.18
CA GLY A 71 -12.82 7.34 16.37
C GLY A 71 -11.56 6.93 17.12
N THR A 72 -11.64 6.61 18.42
CA THR A 72 -10.50 6.05 19.14
C THR A 72 -10.16 4.65 18.62
N LEU A 73 -8.88 4.28 18.77
CA LEU A 73 -8.37 2.97 18.34
C LEU A 73 -8.22 2.04 19.54
N GLY A 74 -8.70 0.81 19.38
CA GLY A 74 -8.66 -0.25 20.37
C GLY A 74 -7.57 -1.28 20.11
N ARG A 75 -7.93 -2.56 20.27
CA ARG A 75 -7.00 -3.67 20.17
C ARG A 75 -6.25 -3.66 18.83
N GLN A 76 -4.93 -3.86 18.93
CA GLN A 76 -4.02 -3.99 17.81
C GLN A 76 -3.69 -5.47 17.54
N VAL A 77 -3.73 -5.89 16.27
CA VAL A 77 -3.28 -7.23 15.84
C VAL A 77 -2.40 -7.12 14.59
N SER A 78 -1.30 -7.86 14.55
CA SER A 78 -0.36 -7.86 13.42
C SER A 78 -0.42 -9.16 12.63
N TYR A 79 -0.42 -9.05 11.30
CA TYR A 79 -0.47 -10.16 10.35
C TYR A 79 0.73 -10.11 9.41
N SER A 80 1.52 -11.18 9.40
CA SER A 80 2.67 -11.27 8.49
C SER A 80 2.22 -11.38 7.03
N THR A 81 2.85 -10.59 6.15
CA THR A 81 2.67 -10.74 4.70
C THR A 81 3.55 -11.84 4.13
N GLY A 82 4.56 -12.31 4.87
CA GLY A 82 5.58 -13.25 4.37
C GLY A 82 6.34 -12.74 3.14
N SER A 83 6.34 -11.42 2.90
CA SER A 83 7.08 -10.76 1.82
C SER A 83 7.75 -9.50 2.38
N LYS A 84 8.89 -9.10 1.83
CA LYS A 84 9.65 -7.98 2.37
C LYS A 84 8.93 -6.64 2.16
N GLY A 85 8.97 -5.78 3.17
CA GLY A 85 8.63 -4.36 3.03
C GLY A 85 9.69 -3.62 2.21
N GLY A 86 9.57 -2.31 2.09
CA GLY A 86 10.37 -1.52 1.16
C GLY A 86 11.27 -0.47 1.77
N ALA A 87 11.25 -0.28 3.09
CA ALA A 87 12.20 0.58 3.78
C ALA A 87 13.63 0.03 3.63
N ASN A 88 14.61 0.94 3.58
CA ASN A 88 16.03 0.60 3.54
C ASN A 88 16.85 1.74 4.14
N ARG A 89 17.08 1.69 5.46
CA ARG A 89 17.74 2.80 6.18
C ARG A 89 19.18 3.03 5.72
N GLN A 90 19.81 2.01 5.14
CA GLN A 90 21.16 2.11 4.58
C GLN A 90 21.20 2.88 3.26
N ALA A 91 20.06 3.10 2.59
CA ALA A 91 20.01 3.88 1.34
C ALA A 91 20.35 5.37 1.55
N GLY A 92 20.32 5.85 2.79
CA GLY A 92 20.55 7.26 3.12
C GLY A 92 19.42 8.19 2.65
N GLY A 93 19.69 9.50 2.67
CA GLY A 93 18.69 10.54 2.41
C GLY A 93 17.66 10.70 3.53
N ASP A 94 16.86 11.76 3.47
CA ASP A 94 15.93 12.13 4.55
C ASP A 94 14.86 11.06 4.83
N ALA A 95 14.50 10.28 3.81
CA ALA A 95 13.54 9.19 3.92
C ALA A 95 14.17 7.84 4.33
N ALA A 96 15.50 7.73 4.44
CA ALA A 96 16.19 6.49 4.82
C ALA A 96 15.69 5.26 4.01
N GLY A 97 15.60 5.43 2.69
CA GLY A 97 15.09 4.43 1.74
C GLY A 97 13.61 4.11 1.83
N ASP A 98 12.87 4.73 2.75
CA ASP A 98 11.41 4.81 2.72
C ASP A 98 10.94 5.63 1.52
N PHE A 99 9.69 5.43 1.12
CA PHE A 99 9.08 6.16 0.03
C PHE A 99 7.63 6.47 0.37
N ASP A 100 7.24 7.70 0.08
CA ASP A 100 5.85 8.10 0.19
C ASP A 100 5.03 7.36 -0.87
N SER A 101 4.00 6.66 -0.42
CA SER A 101 3.07 5.98 -1.30
C SER A 101 1.64 6.20 -0.85
N GLN A 102 0.78 6.48 -1.83
CA GLN A 102 -0.66 6.52 -1.64
C GLN A 102 -1.30 5.35 -2.41
N GLY A 103 -2.31 4.73 -1.81
CA GLY A 103 -3.00 3.60 -2.42
C GLY A 103 -2.20 2.29 -2.40
N ALA A 104 -1.19 2.16 -1.52
CA ALA A 104 -0.44 0.92 -1.31
C ALA A 104 -1.30 -0.24 -0.75
N MET A 105 -2.50 0.09 -0.25
CA MET A 105 -3.47 -0.85 0.28
C MET A 105 -4.85 -0.56 -0.31
N GLN A 106 -5.59 -1.61 -0.67
CA GLN A 106 -6.96 -1.51 -1.19
C GLN A 106 -7.81 -2.63 -0.62
N ILE A 107 -9.02 -2.30 -0.16
CA ILE A 107 -10.04 -3.30 0.16
C ILE A 107 -10.98 -3.43 -1.04
N ILE A 108 -11.10 -4.63 -1.58
CA ILE A 108 -11.92 -4.97 -2.75
C ILE A 108 -12.73 -6.21 -2.39
N ASP A 109 -14.05 -6.06 -2.29
CA ASP A 109 -14.98 -7.19 -2.10
C ASP A 109 -14.55 -8.20 -1.02
N GLY A 110 -14.28 -7.68 0.19
CA GLY A 110 -13.83 -8.51 1.32
C GLY A 110 -12.40 -9.02 1.25
N HIS A 111 -11.59 -8.52 0.31
CA HIS A 111 -10.16 -8.81 0.22
C HIS A 111 -9.35 -7.54 0.47
N LEU A 112 -8.30 -7.64 1.28
CA LEU A 112 -7.32 -6.59 1.47
C LEU A 112 -6.08 -6.93 0.64
N LEU A 113 -5.75 -6.06 -0.31
CA LEU A 113 -4.52 -6.12 -1.10
C LEU A 113 -3.50 -5.18 -0.47
N VAL A 114 -2.25 -5.64 -0.34
CA VAL A 114 -1.17 -4.91 0.32
C VAL A 114 0.11 -4.99 -0.49
N VAL A 115 0.69 -3.85 -0.82
CA VAL A 115 1.99 -3.73 -1.46
C VAL A 115 3.11 -4.24 -0.54
N ASN A 116 4.04 -5.00 -1.11
CA ASN A 116 5.29 -5.42 -0.47
C ASN A 116 6.44 -5.01 -1.38
N ALA A 117 6.90 -3.77 -1.21
CA ALA A 117 7.77 -3.12 -2.18
C ALA A 117 9.13 -3.82 -2.32
N GLY A 118 9.81 -4.16 -1.24
CA GLY A 118 11.10 -4.88 -1.33
C GLY A 118 10.96 -6.36 -1.72
N GLY A 119 9.75 -6.91 -1.64
CA GLY A 119 9.45 -8.25 -2.12
C GLY A 119 8.91 -8.32 -3.55
N ASN A 120 8.68 -7.18 -4.21
CA ASN A 120 8.09 -7.09 -5.56
C ASN A 120 6.74 -7.83 -5.69
N ARG A 121 5.94 -7.81 -4.62
CA ARG A 121 4.72 -8.64 -4.50
C ARG A 121 3.55 -7.86 -3.91
N ILE A 122 2.35 -8.28 -4.27
CA ILE A 122 1.10 -7.87 -3.64
C ILE A 122 0.59 -9.04 -2.79
N SER A 123 0.40 -8.81 -1.50
CA SER A 123 -0.22 -9.80 -0.61
C SER A 123 -1.74 -9.64 -0.65
N VAL A 124 -2.45 -10.76 -0.65
CA VAL A 124 -3.92 -10.80 -0.61
C VAL A 124 -4.35 -11.45 0.69
N PHE A 125 -5.16 -10.73 1.46
CA PHE A 125 -5.83 -11.23 2.65
C PHE A 125 -7.33 -11.27 2.42
N GLY A 126 -8.01 -12.29 2.95
CA GLY A 126 -9.45 -12.21 3.16
C GLY A 126 -9.72 -11.44 4.45
N VAL A 127 -10.72 -10.56 4.43
CA VAL A 127 -11.17 -9.74 5.54
C VAL A 127 -12.47 -10.34 6.08
N ASP A 128 -12.46 -10.79 7.34
CA ASP A 128 -13.69 -11.08 8.06
C ASP A 128 -14.31 -9.76 8.55
N LYS A 129 -15.45 -9.38 7.97
CA LYS A 129 -16.11 -8.10 8.25
C LYS A 129 -16.70 -8.02 9.65
N ASN A 130 -16.95 -9.15 10.31
CA ASN A 130 -17.59 -9.19 11.62
C ASN A 130 -16.59 -8.88 12.74
N ASN A 131 -15.34 -9.33 12.59
CA ASN A 131 -14.33 -9.27 13.65
C ASN A 131 -12.99 -8.65 13.21
N GLY A 132 -12.88 -8.20 11.96
CA GLY A 132 -11.69 -7.56 11.40
C GLY A 132 -10.50 -8.50 11.19
N VAL A 133 -10.68 -9.81 11.37
CA VAL A 133 -9.59 -10.77 11.26
C VAL A 133 -9.15 -10.92 9.80
N LEU A 134 -7.83 -10.88 9.60
CA LEU A 134 -7.22 -11.11 8.29
C LEU A 134 -6.73 -12.55 8.15
N LYS A 135 -7.12 -13.19 7.05
CA LYS A 135 -6.57 -14.50 6.65
C LYS A 135 -5.79 -14.37 5.37
N LYS A 136 -4.47 -14.54 5.45
CA LYS A 136 -3.61 -14.52 4.25
C LYS A 136 -4.07 -15.57 3.24
N LYS A 137 -4.21 -15.16 1.99
CA LYS A 137 -4.62 -16.03 0.87
C LYS A 137 -3.43 -16.36 -0.02
N SER A 138 -2.70 -15.34 -0.46
CA SER A 138 -1.58 -15.52 -1.40
C SER A 138 -0.69 -14.28 -1.46
N ASN A 139 0.48 -14.44 -2.10
CA ASN A 139 1.26 -13.34 -2.63
C ASN A 139 1.32 -13.48 -4.15
N VAL A 140 1.10 -12.39 -4.86
CA VAL A 140 1.11 -12.31 -6.32
C VAL A 140 2.26 -11.39 -6.74
N ASP A 141 3.04 -11.75 -7.75
CA ASP A 141 4.09 -10.86 -8.26
C ASP A 141 3.48 -9.55 -8.79
N SER A 142 4.11 -8.41 -8.51
CA SER A 142 3.73 -7.13 -9.12
C SER A 142 4.14 -7.02 -10.59
N LYS A 143 4.95 -7.97 -11.06
CA LYS A 143 5.57 -8.03 -12.40
C LYS A 143 6.45 -6.81 -12.74
N GLY A 144 6.84 -6.04 -11.73
CA GLY A 144 7.84 -4.97 -11.81
C GLY A 144 8.70 -4.97 -10.55
N THR A 145 9.37 -3.85 -10.28
CA THR A 145 10.21 -3.71 -9.09
C THR A 145 9.74 -2.54 -8.24
N ARG A 146 9.69 -2.75 -6.91
CA ARG A 146 9.14 -1.79 -5.94
C ARG A 146 7.74 -1.31 -6.34
N PRO A 147 6.71 -2.18 -6.25
CA PRO A 147 5.33 -1.72 -6.30
C PRO A 147 5.09 -0.66 -5.22
N VAL A 148 4.27 0.34 -5.52
CA VAL A 148 3.97 1.47 -4.62
C VAL A 148 2.49 1.74 -4.48
N SER A 149 1.68 1.48 -5.50
CA SER A 149 0.25 1.76 -5.47
C SER A 149 -0.56 0.69 -6.18
N ILE A 150 -1.82 0.59 -5.77
CA ILE A 150 -2.82 -0.30 -6.34
C ILE A 150 -4.04 0.56 -6.66
N ALA A 151 -4.51 0.45 -7.89
CA ALA A 151 -5.83 0.94 -8.30
C ALA A 151 -6.63 -0.23 -8.86
N TYR A 152 -7.95 -0.14 -8.80
CA TYR A 152 -8.81 -1.18 -9.31
C TYR A 152 -10.09 -0.62 -9.90
N VAL A 153 -10.70 -1.39 -10.81
CA VAL A 153 -12.04 -1.14 -11.32
C VAL A 153 -12.76 -2.47 -11.49
N LYS A 154 -14.06 -2.49 -11.19
CA LYS A 154 -14.87 -3.68 -11.43
C LYS A 154 -14.95 -3.95 -12.94
N LYS A 155 -14.75 -5.21 -13.34
CA LYS A 155 -14.82 -5.57 -14.76
C LYS A 155 -16.27 -5.43 -15.24
N PRO A 156 -16.53 -4.78 -16.39
CA PRO A 156 -17.88 -4.69 -16.95
C PRO A 156 -18.52 -6.08 -17.10
N SER A 157 -19.81 -6.17 -16.78
CA SER A 157 -20.60 -7.40 -16.86
C SER A 157 -20.13 -8.57 -15.97
N SER A 158 -19.24 -8.32 -15.00
CA SER A 158 -18.86 -9.30 -13.98
C SER A 158 -19.46 -8.95 -12.62
N SER A 159 -19.92 -9.95 -11.87
CA SER A 159 -20.37 -9.76 -10.48
C SER A 159 -19.21 -9.69 -9.49
N ASN A 160 -18.08 -10.36 -9.79
CA ASN A 160 -17.00 -10.63 -8.84
C ASN A 160 -15.57 -10.57 -9.42
N GLU A 161 -15.38 -10.04 -10.64
CA GLU A 161 -14.05 -9.82 -11.21
C GLU A 161 -13.69 -8.34 -11.23
N TYR A 162 -12.40 -8.07 -10.98
CA TYR A 162 -11.83 -6.73 -10.94
C TYR A 162 -10.57 -6.68 -11.80
N TRP A 163 -10.41 -5.58 -12.54
CA TRP A 163 -9.12 -5.19 -13.08
C TRP A 163 -8.32 -4.52 -11.97
N VAL A 164 -7.11 -5.02 -11.71
CA VAL A 164 -6.19 -4.44 -10.73
C VAL A 164 -4.94 -3.97 -11.47
N VAL A 165 -4.59 -2.72 -11.26
CA VAL A 165 -3.39 -2.08 -11.79
C VAL A 165 -2.43 -1.82 -10.63
N VAL A 166 -1.17 -2.19 -10.84
CA VAL A 166 -0.10 -1.98 -9.85
C VAL A 166 0.90 -0.98 -10.42
N GLY A 167 1.06 0.14 -9.73
CA GLY A 167 2.13 1.09 -10.00
C GLY A 167 3.43 0.57 -9.42
N ASN A 168 4.44 0.34 -10.26
CA ASN A 168 5.80 0.01 -9.85
C ASN A 168 6.71 1.22 -10.04
N GLN A 169 7.57 1.53 -9.05
CA GLN A 169 8.56 2.62 -9.15
C GLN A 169 9.57 2.39 -10.26
N TRP A 170 9.96 1.12 -10.47
CA TRP A 170 10.92 0.74 -11.48
C TRP A 170 10.33 -0.35 -12.38
N ASN A 171 10.89 -0.45 -13.58
CA ASN A 171 10.44 -1.39 -14.62
C ASN A 171 8.97 -1.20 -15.02
N ASN A 172 8.47 0.04 -14.93
CA ASN A 172 7.23 0.55 -15.50
C ASN A 172 7.56 1.85 -16.28
N PRO A 173 6.79 2.30 -17.28
CA PRO A 173 7.10 3.53 -18.01
C PRO A 173 6.87 4.74 -17.10
N ASN A 174 7.94 5.23 -16.47
CA ASN A 174 7.94 6.48 -15.73
C ASN A 174 8.53 7.57 -16.63
N VAL A 175 7.72 8.53 -17.06
CA VAL A 175 8.19 9.75 -17.76
C VAL A 175 8.10 10.90 -16.76
N GLN A 176 9.19 11.18 -16.04
CA GLN A 176 9.22 12.29 -15.06
C GLN A 176 9.83 13.58 -15.62
N LYS A 177 10.03 13.67 -16.94
CA LYS A 177 10.40 14.90 -17.63
C LYS A 177 10.19 14.74 -19.13
N GLY A 178 9.38 15.60 -19.75
CA GLY A 178 9.58 15.90 -21.17
C GLY A 178 11.01 16.39 -21.35
N GLY A 179 11.71 15.93 -22.38
CA GLY A 179 13.05 16.42 -22.69
C GLY A 179 13.07 17.95 -22.79
N LYS A 180 14.24 18.59 -22.62
CA LYS A 180 14.36 20.04 -22.86
C LYS A 180 13.76 20.40 -24.22
N GLY A 181 12.68 21.18 -24.22
CA GLY A 181 11.97 21.61 -25.43
C GLY A 181 10.48 21.24 -25.46
N GLU A 182 10.01 20.36 -24.58
CA GLU A 182 8.57 20.08 -24.47
C GLU A 182 7.91 21.22 -23.66
N GLY A 183 7.01 21.98 -24.30
CA GLY A 183 6.22 23.01 -23.64
C GLY A 183 5.29 22.43 -22.56
N PRO A 184 4.75 23.27 -21.67
CA PRO A 184 3.79 22.80 -20.66
C PRO A 184 2.61 22.12 -21.35
N ILE A 185 2.27 20.92 -20.87
CA ILE A 185 1.00 20.28 -21.19
C ILE A 185 -0.07 20.93 -20.32
N GLU A 186 -0.95 21.72 -20.92
CA GLU A 186 -2.24 22.11 -20.33
C GLU A 186 -3.22 20.92 -20.38
#